data_AF-A0A9D0YTP5-F1
#
_entry.id   AF-A0A9D0YTP5-F1
#
_cell.length_a   1.000
_cell.length_b   1.000
_cell.length_c   1.000
_cell.angle_alpha   90.00
_cell.angle_beta   90.00
_cell.angle_gamma   90.00
#
_symmetry.space_group_name_H-M   'P 1'
#
loop_
_entity.id
_entity.type
_entity.pdbx_description
1 polymer ?
#
loop_
_entity_poly.entity_id
_entity_poly.type
_entity_poly.pdbx_seq_one_letter_code
_entity_poly.pdbx_strand_id
1 'polypeptide(L)'
;MGVDAATLDEYIAGMTDEELFDQVEEAMAAQIREQYAAAVKAQLSALPAAQLSAMLAQAVEQGPGDQGLTLEQFVYLYDNYMPPTHSDSTYQDNLDLMGYVDLNSPSSISLYADTFKDKDEIADLITAYNQQVAEEDQINYTDYVALLMSSITDIISGVSYLLIGFVAISLVVSSIMIGIITYISVLERTKEIGILRAVGASKKDVSRVFNAETLIVGLGAGVLGIVVTLLLNIPINAAIHAVTGLTELSAALPPVGGAILVAISAILTILAGLIPARLAAKKDPVEALRSE
;
A
#
# COMPACT_ATOMS: atom_id res chain seq x y z
N MET A 1 -20.41 -41.98 39.14
CA MET A 1 -21.64 -41.42 39.76
C MET A 1 -22.41 -42.59 40.32
N GLY A 2 -22.14 -42.94 41.58
CA GLY A 2 -22.75 -44.10 42.23
C GLY A 2 -24.10 -43.70 42.80
N VAL A 3 -25.16 -44.26 42.25
CA VAL A 3 -26.53 -44.11 42.77
C VAL A 3 -26.57 -44.84 44.12
N ASP A 4 -27.11 -44.19 45.15
CA ASP A 4 -27.24 -44.77 46.49
C ASP A 4 -28.15 -46.00 46.44
N ALA A 5 -27.78 -47.07 47.15
CA ALA A 5 -28.48 -48.36 47.07
C ALA A 5 -29.96 -48.23 47.46
N ALA A 6 -30.27 -47.32 48.39
CA ALA A 6 -31.64 -47.02 48.80
C ALA A 6 -32.47 -46.35 47.70
N THR A 7 -31.84 -45.55 46.82
CA THR A 7 -32.51 -44.88 45.70
C THR A 7 -32.79 -45.84 44.55
N LEU A 8 -31.91 -46.83 44.36
CA LEU A 8 -32.11 -47.93 43.43
C LEU A 8 -33.26 -48.85 43.86
N ASP A 9 -33.35 -49.17 45.16
CA ASP A 9 -34.43 -49.98 45.72
C ASP A 9 -35.81 -49.29 45.58
N GLU A 10 -35.88 -47.96 45.79
CA GLU A 10 -37.10 -47.18 45.63
C GLU A 10 -37.53 -47.09 44.15
N TYR A 11 -36.57 -46.99 43.24
CA TYR A 11 -36.83 -46.94 41.79
C TYR A 11 -37.28 -48.30 41.23
N ILE A 12 -36.68 -49.39 41.71
CA ILE A 12 -37.05 -50.77 41.33
C ILE A 12 -38.42 -51.15 41.94
N ALA A 13 -38.74 -50.71 43.15
CA ALA A 13 -40.04 -50.96 43.79
C ALA A 13 -41.21 -50.23 43.13
N GLY A 14 -40.95 -49.18 42.35
CA GLY A 14 -41.94 -48.40 41.62
C GLY A 14 -42.27 -48.92 40.21
N MET A 15 -41.50 -49.89 39.70
CA MET A 15 -41.71 -50.50 38.38
C MET A 15 -42.66 -51.69 38.48
N THR A 16 -43.47 -51.89 37.44
CA THR A 16 -44.25 -53.13 37.33
C THR A 16 -43.34 -54.30 36.95
N ASP A 17 -43.69 -55.52 37.37
CA ASP A 17 -42.90 -56.72 37.06
C ASP A 17 -42.64 -56.85 35.54
N GLU A 18 -43.62 -56.46 34.70
CA GLU A 18 -43.54 -56.50 33.23
C GLU A 18 -42.47 -55.53 32.66
N GLU A 19 -42.41 -54.29 33.13
CA GLU A 19 -41.39 -53.31 32.71
C GLU A 19 -39.97 -53.72 33.13
N LEU A 20 -39.85 -54.40 34.28
CA LEU A 20 -38.58 -54.90 34.78
C LEU A 20 -38.09 -56.08 33.93
N PHE A 21 -39.00 -56.97 33.51
CA PHE A 21 -38.70 -58.07 32.59
C PHE A 21 -38.28 -57.56 31.20
N ASP A 22 -39.01 -56.59 30.63
CA ASP A 22 -38.69 -56.03 29.31
C ASP A 22 -37.32 -55.32 29.29
N GLN A 23 -36.99 -54.54 30.32
CA GLN A 23 -35.67 -53.91 30.41
C GLN A 23 -34.53 -54.91 30.60
N VAL A 24 -34.75 -55.97 31.37
CA VAL A 24 -33.75 -57.05 31.53
C VAL A 24 -33.60 -57.81 30.21
N GLU A 25 -34.68 -58.06 29.49
CA GLU A 25 -34.65 -58.70 28.17
C GLU A 25 -33.91 -57.84 27.14
N GLU A 26 -34.18 -56.54 27.09
CA GLU A 26 -33.50 -55.61 26.18
C GLU A 26 -32.02 -55.44 26.55
N ALA A 27 -31.69 -55.33 27.85
CA ALA A 27 -30.31 -55.25 28.32
C ALA A 27 -29.55 -56.56 28.04
N MET A 28 -30.17 -57.72 28.26
CA MET A 28 -29.59 -59.01 27.88
C MET A 28 -29.43 -59.12 26.37
N ALA A 29 -30.42 -58.72 25.58
CA ALA A 29 -30.35 -58.74 24.12
C ALA A 29 -29.22 -57.83 23.60
N ALA A 30 -29.06 -56.64 24.18
CA ALA A 30 -27.97 -55.72 23.86
C ALA A 30 -26.61 -56.32 24.25
N GLN A 31 -26.48 -56.88 25.46
CA GLN A 31 -25.26 -57.52 25.92
C GLN A 31 -24.89 -58.73 25.04
N ILE A 32 -25.87 -59.55 24.65
CA ILE A 32 -25.67 -60.69 23.75
C ILE A 32 -25.23 -60.21 22.37
N ARG A 33 -25.87 -59.16 21.81
CA ARG A 33 -25.47 -58.59 20.50
C ARG A 33 -24.04 -58.07 20.53
N GLU A 34 -23.67 -57.34 21.59
CA GLU A 34 -22.34 -56.76 21.72
C GLU A 34 -21.27 -57.85 21.92
N GLN A 35 -21.56 -58.85 22.76
CA GLN A 35 -20.71 -60.01 22.95
C GLN A 35 -20.55 -60.82 21.64
N TYR A 36 -21.64 -60.99 20.89
CA TYR A 36 -21.63 -61.66 19.59
C TYR A 36 -20.83 -60.86 18.56
N ALA A 37 -21.03 -59.55 18.45
CA ALA A 37 -20.29 -58.67 17.55
C ALA A 37 -18.79 -58.67 17.88
N ALA A 38 -18.42 -58.61 19.16
CA ALA A 38 -17.04 -58.71 19.61
C ALA A 38 -16.41 -60.07 19.30
N ALA A 39 -17.16 -61.17 19.49
CA ALA A 39 -16.72 -62.52 19.15
C ALA A 39 -16.49 -62.70 17.65
N VAL A 40 -17.44 -62.24 16.82
CA VAL A 40 -17.33 -62.27 15.35
C VAL A 40 -16.15 -61.44 14.87
N LYS A 41 -15.97 -60.23 15.42
CA LYS A 41 -14.83 -59.37 15.09
C LYS A 41 -13.50 -60.01 15.46
N ALA A 42 -13.39 -60.62 16.64
CA ALA A 42 -12.20 -61.33 17.08
C ALA A 42 -11.89 -62.53 16.16
N GLN A 43 -12.92 -63.31 15.80
CA GLN A 43 -12.80 -64.44 14.89
C GLN A 43 -12.35 -64.02 13.48
N LEU A 44 -12.98 -62.99 12.92
CA LEU A 44 -12.61 -62.45 11.60
C LEU A 44 -11.20 -61.87 11.61
N SER A 45 -10.80 -61.18 12.68
CA SER A 45 -9.44 -60.62 12.80
C SER A 45 -8.33 -61.67 12.95
N ALA A 46 -8.67 -62.89 13.37
CA ALA A 46 -7.74 -63.99 13.52
C ALA A 46 -7.52 -64.79 12.22
N LEU A 47 -8.34 -64.56 11.19
CA LEU A 47 -8.23 -65.23 9.90
C LEU A 47 -7.24 -64.50 8.97
N PRO A 48 -6.42 -65.22 8.19
CA PRO A 48 -5.53 -64.60 7.21
C PRO A 48 -6.32 -63.92 6.09
N ALA A 49 -5.79 -62.80 5.56
CA ALA A 49 -6.46 -61.96 4.58
C ALA A 49 -6.93 -62.71 3.32
N ALA A 50 -6.18 -63.73 2.87
CA ALA A 50 -6.55 -64.56 1.72
C ALA A 50 -7.80 -65.43 1.96
N GLN A 51 -8.07 -65.80 3.21
CA GLN A 51 -9.23 -66.59 3.57
C GLN A 51 -10.46 -65.70 3.76
N LEU A 52 -10.26 -64.51 4.36
CA LEU A 52 -11.30 -63.47 4.44
C LEU A 52 -11.75 -63.01 3.05
N SER A 53 -10.82 -62.81 2.11
CA SER A 53 -11.16 -62.43 0.74
C SER A 53 -11.92 -63.53 0.00
N ALA A 54 -11.56 -64.81 0.20
CA ALA A 54 -12.29 -65.94 -0.37
C ALA A 54 -13.71 -66.07 0.20
N MET A 55 -13.88 -65.88 1.52
CA MET A 55 -15.19 -65.87 2.16
C MET A 55 -16.06 -64.71 1.67
N LEU A 56 -15.50 -63.51 1.55
CA LEU A 56 -16.20 -62.35 1.01
C LEU A 56 -16.59 -62.58 -0.46
N ALA A 57 -15.67 -63.10 -1.28
CA ALA A 57 -15.95 -63.42 -2.68
C ALA A 57 -17.10 -64.41 -2.81
N GLN A 58 -17.09 -65.48 -2.00
CA GLN A 58 -18.16 -66.47 -1.98
C GLN A 58 -19.49 -65.89 -1.48
N ALA A 59 -19.47 -65.00 -0.49
CA ALA A 59 -20.68 -64.34 0.05
C ALA A 59 -21.29 -63.32 -0.94
N VAL A 60 -20.45 -62.65 -1.73
CA VAL A 60 -20.88 -61.75 -2.82
C VAL A 60 -21.41 -62.56 -4.01
N GLU A 61 -20.78 -63.69 -4.35
CA GLU A 61 -21.18 -64.53 -5.49
C GLU A 61 -22.52 -65.24 -5.27
N GLN A 62 -22.86 -65.59 -4.02
CA GLN A 62 -24.16 -66.17 -3.68
C GLN A 62 -25.33 -65.17 -3.73
N GLY A 63 -25.03 -63.87 -3.87
CA GLY A 63 -26.03 -62.80 -3.95
C GLY A 63 -26.76 -62.53 -2.63
N PRO A 64 -27.72 -61.60 -2.62
CA PRO A 64 -28.44 -61.22 -1.40
C PRO A 64 -29.44 -62.31 -0.96
N GLY A 65 -29.29 -62.85 0.26
CA GLY A 65 -30.18 -63.88 0.81
C GLY A 65 -29.64 -64.57 2.07
N ASP A 66 -30.38 -65.57 2.59
CA ASP A 66 -30.12 -66.23 3.89
C ASP A 66 -28.76 -66.95 4.01
N GLN A 67 -28.12 -67.26 2.89
CA GLN A 67 -26.82 -67.98 2.84
C GLN A 67 -25.65 -67.09 2.39
N GLY A 68 -25.93 -65.84 1.99
CA GLY A 68 -24.95 -64.87 1.50
C GLY A 68 -24.90 -63.60 2.34
N LEU A 69 -24.56 -62.46 1.73
CA LEU A 69 -24.72 -61.16 2.37
C LEU A 69 -26.20 -60.80 2.49
N THR A 70 -26.60 -60.16 3.58
CA THR A 70 -27.95 -59.59 3.64
C THR A 70 -28.05 -58.42 2.65
N LEU A 71 -29.27 -58.09 2.23
CA LEU A 71 -29.50 -57.02 1.25
C LEU A 71 -28.97 -55.65 1.74
N GLU A 72 -29.06 -55.39 3.04
CA GLU A 72 -28.48 -54.18 3.66
C GLU A 72 -26.95 -54.17 3.63
N GLN A 73 -26.31 -55.31 3.93
CA GLN A 73 -24.85 -55.42 3.88
C GLN A 73 -24.32 -55.24 2.46
N PHE A 74 -25.07 -55.76 1.47
CA PHE A 74 -24.74 -55.62 0.06
C PHE A 74 -24.80 -54.15 -0.40
N VAL A 75 -25.86 -53.41 -0.05
CA VAL A 75 -25.99 -51.98 -0.36
C VAL A 75 -24.90 -51.16 0.31
N TYR A 76 -24.60 -51.43 1.58
CA TYR A 76 -23.54 -50.73 2.31
C TYR A 76 -22.16 -50.88 1.65
N LEU A 77 -21.82 -52.10 1.19
CA LEU A 77 -20.58 -52.34 0.47
C LEU A 77 -20.54 -51.61 -0.87
N TYR A 78 -21.66 -51.59 -1.59
CA TYR A 78 -21.79 -50.86 -2.86
C TYR A 78 -21.58 -49.36 -2.67
N ASP A 79 -22.25 -48.73 -1.72
CA ASP A 79 -22.19 -47.27 -1.54
C ASP A 79 -20.85 -46.77 -0.98
N ASN A 80 -20.19 -47.54 -0.12
CA ASN A 80 -19.00 -47.07 0.61
C ASN A 80 -17.67 -47.53 0.01
N TYR A 81 -17.66 -48.63 -0.76
CA TYR A 81 -16.41 -49.28 -1.18
C TYR A 81 -16.30 -49.53 -2.69
N MET A 82 -17.37 -49.40 -3.48
CA MET A 82 -17.23 -49.36 -4.94
C MET A 82 -16.89 -47.94 -5.40
N PRO A 83 -15.88 -47.77 -6.27
CA PRO A 83 -15.60 -46.47 -6.85
C PRO A 83 -16.83 -46.00 -7.65
N PRO A 84 -17.23 -44.72 -7.53
CA PRO A 84 -18.35 -44.18 -8.30
C PRO A 84 -18.05 -44.39 -9.78
N THR A 85 -18.97 -45.07 -10.48
CA THR A 85 -18.83 -45.42 -11.91
C THR A 85 -19.09 -44.23 -12.84
N HIS A 86 -19.51 -43.10 -12.27
CA HIS A 86 -19.74 -41.84 -12.96
C HIS A 86 -18.94 -40.73 -12.28
N SER A 87 -18.27 -39.93 -13.09
CA SER A 87 -17.61 -38.70 -12.65
C SER A 87 -18.64 -37.58 -12.65
N ASP A 88 -18.65 -36.75 -11.60
CA ASP A 88 -19.48 -35.54 -11.52
C ASP A 88 -18.93 -34.39 -12.40
N SER A 89 -17.77 -34.57 -13.02
CA SER A 89 -17.12 -33.55 -13.84
C SER A 89 -17.92 -33.30 -15.13
N THR A 90 -18.21 -32.03 -15.40
CA THR A 90 -18.90 -31.65 -16.64
C THR A 90 -17.96 -31.72 -17.84
N TYR A 91 -18.53 -31.65 -19.05
CA TYR A 91 -17.74 -31.57 -20.28
C TYR A 91 -16.76 -30.39 -20.25
N GLN A 92 -17.19 -29.25 -19.72
CA GLN A 92 -16.36 -28.04 -19.63
C GLN A 92 -15.23 -28.22 -18.62
N ASP A 93 -15.51 -28.78 -17.45
CA ASP A 93 -14.48 -29.04 -16.42
C ASP A 93 -13.37 -29.96 -16.95
N ASN A 94 -13.75 -30.95 -17.76
CA ASN A 94 -12.78 -31.85 -18.40
C ASN A 94 -11.97 -31.16 -19.50
N LEU A 95 -12.58 -30.28 -20.28
CA LEU A 95 -11.87 -29.48 -21.30
C LEU A 95 -10.85 -28.54 -20.63
N ASP A 96 -11.24 -27.88 -19.56
CA ASP A 96 -10.38 -26.97 -18.81
C ASP A 96 -9.22 -27.74 -18.15
N LEU A 97 -9.50 -28.90 -17.55
CA LEU A 97 -8.48 -29.80 -16.97
C LEU A 97 -7.46 -30.27 -18.03
N MET A 98 -7.92 -30.51 -19.25
CA MET A 98 -7.06 -30.91 -20.37
C MET A 98 -6.32 -29.73 -21.04
N GLY A 99 -6.52 -28.50 -20.55
CA GLY A 99 -5.87 -27.31 -21.09
C GLY A 99 -6.38 -26.95 -22.49
N TYR A 100 -7.64 -27.24 -22.79
CA TYR A 100 -8.27 -26.83 -24.04
C TYR A 100 -8.34 -25.30 -24.12
N VAL A 101 -7.88 -24.74 -25.24
CA VAL A 101 -7.85 -23.28 -25.46
C VAL A 101 -8.91 -22.92 -26.49
N ASP A 102 -9.92 -22.15 -26.08
CA ASP A 102 -10.90 -21.57 -26.99
C ASP A 102 -10.41 -20.21 -27.51
N LEU A 103 -10.31 -20.10 -28.83
CA LEU A 103 -9.93 -18.86 -29.51
C LEU A 103 -10.95 -17.73 -29.31
N ASN A 104 -12.21 -18.06 -29.00
CA ASN A 104 -13.25 -17.08 -28.73
C ASN A 104 -13.27 -16.60 -27.26
N SER A 105 -12.50 -17.25 -26.38
CA SER A 105 -12.46 -16.98 -24.94
C SER A 105 -11.01 -16.86 -24.46
N PRO A 106 -10.29 -15.80 -24.86
CA PRO A 106 -8.87 -15.65 -24.54
C PRO A 106 -8.65 -15.44 -23.04
N SER A 107 -7.55 -15.98 -22.52
CA SER A 107 -7.13 -15.78 -21.12
C SER A 107 -6.63 -14.36 -20.83
N SER A 108 -6.19 -13.63 -21.86
CA SER A 108 -5.78 -12.22 -21.75
C SER A 108 -5.95 -11.51 -23.09
N ILE A 109 -6.18 -10.19 -23.04
CA ILE A 109 -6.30 -9.33 -24.21
C ILE A 109 -5.21 -8.26 -24.13
N SER A 110 -4.37 -8.17 -25.15
CA SER A 110 -3.35 -7.13 -25.27
C SER A 110 -3.92 -5.95 -26.06
N LEU A 111 -4.02 -4.79 -25.40
CA LEU A 111 -4.45 -3.54 -26.03
C LEU A 111 -3.22 -2.67 -26.33
N TYR A 112 -3.19 -2.10 -27.52
CA TYR A 112 -2.15 -1.18 -27.96
C TYR A 112 -2.81 0.13 -28.37
N ALA A 113 -2.45 1.21 -27.69
CA ALA A 113 -2.93 2.54 -27.99
C ALA A 113 -1.91 3.31 -28.83
N ASP A 114 -2.40 4.10 -29.80
CA ASP A 114 -1.54 4.90 -30.67
C ASP A 114 -0.98 6.14 -29.94
N THR A 115 -1.73 6.70 -28.98
CA THR A 115 -1.30 7.85 -28.18
C THR A 115 -1.48 7.62 -26.68
N PHE A 116 -0.75 8.41 -25.87
CA PHE A 116 -0.92 8.41 -24.41
C PHE A 116 -2.35 8.78 -24.00
N LYS A 117 -2.99 9.68 -24.74
CA LYS A 117 -4.37 10.09 -24.47
C LYS A 117 -5.34 8.93 -24.67
N ASP A 118 -5.19 8.17 -25.75
CA ASP A 118 -6.08 7.03 -26.03
C ASP A 118 -5.86 5.92 -24.99
N LYS A 119 -4.63 5.74 -24.54
CA LYS A 119 -4.28 4.83 -23.45
C LYS A 119 -4.95 5.22 -22.12
N ASP A 120 -4.99 6.52 -21.80
CA ASP A 120 -5.67 7.01 -20.58
C ASP A 120 -7.19 6.86 -20.71
N GLU A 121 -7.76 7.10 -21.89
CA GLU A 121 -9.19 6.87 -22.16
C GLU A 121 -9.58 5.40 -21.99
N ILE A 122 -8.74 4.45 -22.43
CA ILE A 122 -8.94 3.02 -22.19
C ILE A 122 -8.95 2.72 -20.68
N ALA A 123 -8.02 3.28 -19.91
CA ALA A 123 -7.94 3.08 -18.47
C ALA A 123 -9.18 3.64 -17.75
N ASP A 124 -9.67 4.82 -18.18
CA ASP A 124 -10.89 5.43 -17.67
C ASP A 124 -12.13 4.57 -17.98
N LEU A 125 -12.23 4.01 -19.18
CA LEU A 125 -13.32 3.11 -19.57
C LEU A 125 -13.32 1.82 -18.74
N ILE A 126 -12.14 1.21 -18.52
CA ILE A 126 -12.00 0.02 -17.67
C ILE A 126 -12.42 0.36 -16.23
N THR A 127 -12.02 1.53 -15.72
CA THR A 127 -12.38 1.99 -14.37
C THR A 127 -13.89 2.20 -14.25
N ALA A 128 -14.51 2.83 -15.25
CA ALA A 128 -15.96 3.03 -15.28
C ALA A 128 -16.75 1.72 -15.37
N TYR A 129 -16.24 0.72 -16.11
CA TYR A 129 -16.81 -0.63 -16.15
C TYR A 129 -16.68 -1.33 -14.79
N ASN A 130 -15.48 -1.33 -14.19
CA ASN A 130 -15.22 -2.01 -12.91
C ASN A 130 -16.05 -1.46 -11.75
N GLN A 131 -16.47 -0.19 -11.81
CA GLN A 131 -17.37 0.41 -10.82
C GLN A 131 -18.81 -0.10 -10.90
N GLN A 132 -19.23 -0.68 -12.02
CA GLN A 132 -20.61 -1.11 -12.28
C GLN A 132 -20.81 -2.63 -12.09
N VAL A 133 -19.73 -3.39 -11.91
CA VAL A 133 -19.74 -4.86 -11.83
C VAL A 133 -19.27 -5.36 -10.46
N ALA A 134 -19.61 -6.60 -10.14
CA ALA A 134 -19.11 -7.28 -8.94
C ALA A 134 -17.59 -7.50 -9.03
N GLU A 135 -16.93 -7.66 -7.89
CA GLU A 135 -15.45 -7.83 -7.82
C GLU A 135 -14.94 -9.02 -8.65
N GLU A 136 -15.75 -10.08 -8.78
CA GLU A 136 -15.47 -11.26 -9.59
C GLU A 136 -15.46 -11.00 -11.10
N ASP A 137 -16.16 -9.96 -11.56
CA ASP A 137 -16.29 -9.57 -12.97
C ASP A 137 -15.38 -8.39 -13.33
N GLN A 138 -14.59 -7.88 -12.39
CA GLN A 138 -13.70 -6.75 -12.64
C GLN A 138 -12.56 -7.11 -13.58
N ILE A 139 -12.29 -6.20 -14.52
CA ILE A 139 -11.17 -6.29 -15.44
C ILE A 139 -9.90 -5.91 -14.68
N ASN A 140 -9.02 -6.90 -14.49
CA ASN A 140 -7.67 -6.69 -14.02
C ASN A 140 -6.75 -6.44 -15.22
N TYR A 141 -6.00 -5.33 -15.20
CA TYR A 141 -5.09 -4.97 -16.28
C TYR A 141 -3.74 -4.51 -15.74
N THR A 142 -2.70 -4.65 -16.58
CA THR A 142 -1.35 -4.15 -16.29
C THR A 142 -0.95 -3.14 -17.34
N ASP A 143 -0.64 -1.93 -16.89
CA ASP A 143 -0.22 -0.83 -17.76
C ASP A 143 1.30 -0.66 -17.72
N TYR A 144 1.98 -1.35 -18.64
CA TYR A 144 3.44 -1.32 -18.71
C TYR A 144 4.00 0.08 -18.98
N VAL A 145 3.30 0.90 -19.77
CA VAL A 145 3.77 2.24 -20.12
C VAL A 145 3.66 3.16 -18.91
N ALA A 146 2.54 3.14 -18.19
CA ALA A 146 2.42 3.91 -16.96
C ALA A 146 3.39 3.44 -15.88
N LEU A 147 3.63 2.14 -15.73
CA LEU A 147 4.61 1.63 -14.75
C LEU A 147 6.02 2.15 -15.02
N LEU A 148 6.44 2.16 -16.29
CA LEU A 148 7.73 2.73 -16.70
C LEU A 148 7.78 4.24 -16.47
N MET A 149 6.74 4.98 -16.89
CA MET A 149 6.69 6.43 -16.74
C MET A 149 6.59 6.86 -15.27
N SER A 150 5.86 6.12 -14.43
CA SER A 150 5.78 6.34 -12.99
C SER A 150 7.15 6.18 -12.36
N SER A 151 7.86 5.08 -12.67
CA SER A 151 9.20 4.83 -12.14
C SER A 151 10.19 5.94 -12.51
N ILE A 152 10.13 6.43 -13.76
CA ILE A 152 10.95 7.56 -14.22
C ILE A 152 10.56 8.85 -13.46
N THR A 153 9.26 9.11 -13.32
CA THR A 153 8.74 10.30 -12.63
C THR A 153 9.12 10.30 -11.15
N ASP A 154 9.09 9.15 -10.49
CA ASP A 154 9.47 8.99 -9.09
C ASP A 154 10.96 9.27 -8.87
N ILE A 155 11.82 8.76 -9.77
CA ILE A 155 13.26 9.05 -9.75
C ILE A 155 13.51 10.55 -9.94
N ILE A 156 12.89 11.15 -10.96
CA ILE A 156 13.04 12.59 -11.26
C ILE A 156 12.55 13.43 -10.06
N SER A 157 11.43 13.04 -9.46
CA SER A 157 10.86 13.73 -8.30
C SER A 157 11.78 13.61 -7.08
N GLY A 158 12.34 12.42 -6.83
CA GLY A 158 13.32 12.21 -5.76
C GLY A 158 14.57 13.09 -5.90
N VAL A 159 15.14 13.15 -7.11
CA VAL A 159 16.28 14.04 -7.40
C VAL A 159 15.88 15.51 -7.27
N SER A 160 14.69 15.88 -7.76
CA SER A 160 14.17 17.25 -7.67
C SER A 160 14.01 17.71 -6.22
N TYR A 161 13.43 16.88 -5.35
CA TYR A 161 13.29 17.20 -3.92
C TYR A 161 14.63 17.32 -3.22
N LEU A 162 15.60 16.48 -3.57
CA LEU A 162 16.96 16.55 -3.04
C LEU A 162 17.64 17.88 -3.43
N LEU A 163 17.53 18.29 -4.71
CA LEU A 163 18.05 19.58 -5.18
C LEU A 163 17.35 20.77 -4.51
N ILE A 164 16.02 20.72 -4.36
CA ILE A 164 15.24 21.74 -3.64
C ILE A 164 15.71 21.82 -2.19
N GLY A 165 15.98 20.69 -1.54
CA GLY A 165 16.55 20.63 -0.20
C GLY A 165 17.89 21.35 -0.08
N PHE A 166 18.82 21.10 -1.03
CA PHE A 166 20.10 21.82 -1.08
C PHE A 166 19.92 23.32 -1.24
N VAL A 167 19.05 23.75 -2.17
CA VAL A 167 18.76 25.16 -2.39
C VAL A 167 18.19 25.80 -1.13
N ALA A 168 17.27 25.14 -0.43
CA ALA A 168 16.68 25.64 0.81
C ALA A 168 17.74 25.86 1.90
N ILE A 169 18.65 24.90 2.10
CA ILE A 169 19.76 25.03 3.07
C ILE A 169 20.69 26.18 2.65
N SER A 170 21.10 26.25 1.38
CA SER A 170 21.95 27.32 0.87
C SER A 170 21.32 28.70 1.06
N LEU A 171 20.00 28.80 0.91
CA LEU A 171 19.23 30.02 1.09
C LEU A 171 19.18 30.46 2.56
N VAL A 172 19.02 29.52 3.51
CA VAL A 172 19.12 29.82 4.94
C VAL A 172 20.52 30.32 5.31
N VAL A 173 21.56 29.61 4.86
CA VAL A 173 22.96 30.03 5.11
C VAL A 173 23.23 31.42 4.52
N SER A 174 22.76 31.67 3.31
CA SER A 174 22.89 32.98 2.64
C SER A 174 22.16 34.09 3.41
N SER A 175 20.95 33.83 3.91
CA SER A 175 20.19 34.78 4.73
C SER A 175 20.93 35.17 6.01
N ILE A 176 21.56 34.20 6.70
CA ILE A 176 22.39 34.48 7.87
C ILE A 176 23.59 35.36 7.49
N MET A 177 24.27 35.06 6.37
CA MET A 177 25.39 35.86 5.89
C MET A 177 24.99 37.31 5.59
N ILE A 178 23.85 37.51 4.90
CA ILE A 178 23.29 38.84 4.64
C ILE A 178 23.04 39.59 5.97
N GLY A 179 22.46 38.90 6.96
CA GLY A 179 22.21 39.48 8.28
C GLY A 179 23.50 39.93 8.98
N ILE A 180 24.56 39.12 8.94
CA ILE A 180 25.87 39.44 9.53
C ILE A 180 26.52 40.61 8.82
N ILE A 181 26.54 40.63 7.49
CA ILE A 181 27.14 41.72 6.70
C ILE A 181 26.40 43.04 6.98
N THR A 182 25.06 43.00 6.99
CA THR A 182 24.24 44.17 7.31
C THR A 182 24.48 44.65 8.74
N TYR A 183 24.68 43.73 9.69
CA TYR A 183 25.02 44.07 11.07
C TYR A 183 26.38 44.79 11.17
N ILE A 184 27.41 44.27 10.49
CA ILE A 184 28.74 44.91 10.45
C ILE A 184 28.64 46.30 9.83
N SER A 185 27.93 46.44 8.70
CA SER A 185 27.74 47.73 8.02
C SER A 185 27.08 48.78 8.92
N VAL A 186 26.10 48.37 9.74
CA VAL A 186 25.46 49.25 10.74
C VAL A 186 26.47 49.70 11.81
N LEU A 187 27.32 48.78 12.29
CA LEU A 187 28.31 49.11 13.31
C LEU A 187 29.38 50.07 12.80
N GLU A 188 29.85 49.89 11.57
CA GLU A 188 30.84 50.78 10.94
C GLU A 188 30.28 52.20 10.77
N ARG A 189 28.99 52.34 10.47
CA ARG A 189 28.30 53.63 10.28
C ARG A 189 27.65 54.17 11.56
N THR A 190 28.05 53.72 12.75
CA THR A 190 27.39 54.12 14.03
C THR A 190 27.41 55.65 14.27
N LYS A 191 28.51 56.34 13.92
CA LYS A 191 28.62 57.81 14.03
C LYS A 191 27.60 58.54 13.15
N GLU A 192 27.42 58.09 11.91
CA GLU A 192 26.45 58.66 10.98
C GLU A 192 25.02 58.53 11.52
N ILE A 193 24.70 57.36 12.10
CA ILE A 193 23.39 57.11 12.75
C ILE A 193 23.20 58.02 13.96
N GLY A 194 24.24 58.22 14.77
CA GLY A 194 24.24 59.11 15.93
C GLY A 194 23.94 60.56 15.55
N ILE A 195 24.58 61.06 14.49
CA ILE A 195 24.33 62.40 13.92
C ILE A 195 22.88 62.50 13.41
N LEU A 196 22.42 61.52 12.63
CA LEU A 196 21.05 61.52 12.09
C LEU A 196 19.99 61.56 13.20
N ARG A 197 20.22 60.81 14.28
CA ARG A 197 19.35 60.77 15.47
C ARG A 197 19.41 62.07 16.28
N ALA A 198 20.56 62.74 16.36
CA ALA A 198 20.73 64.01 17.06
C ALA A 198 20.05 65.18 16.33
N VAL A 199 19.96 65.12 14.99
CA VAL A 199 19.25 66.11 14.15
C VAL A 199 17.72 65.90 14.20
N GLY A 200 17.23 64.81 14.79
CA GLY A 200 15.81 64.58 15.06
C GLY A 200 15.18 63.39 14.34
N ALA A 201 15.96 62.56 13.63
CA ALA A 201 15.42 61.36 12.99
C ALA A 201 14.84 60.38 14.03
N SER A 202 13.64 59.86 13.77
CA SER A 202 13.04 58.87 14.65
C SER A 202 13.74 57.51 14.50
N LYS A 203 13.58 56.64 15.50
CA LYS A 203 14.07 55.24 15.42
C LYS A 203 13.51 54.51 14.19
N LYS A 204 12.29 54.84 13.79
CA LYS A 204 11.63 54.25 12.61
C LYS A 204 12.26 54.72 11.31
N ASP A 205 12.69 55.98 11.22
CA ASP A 205 13.30 56.52 10.01
C ASP A 205 14.67 55.89 9.75
N VAL A 206 15.48 55.74 10.81
CA VAL A 206 16.75 54.99 10.73
C VAL A 206 16.51 53.55 10.27
N SER A 207 15.56 52.84 10.89
CA SER A 207 15.25 51.46 10.49
C SER A 207 14.72 51.36 9.05
N ARG A 208 13.98 52.36 8.54
CA ARG A 208 13.46 52.39 7.16
C ARG A 208 14.58 52.56 6.14
N VAL A 209 15.58 53.39 6.42
CA VAL A 209 16.73 53.58 5.53
C VAL A 209 17.48 52.26 5.35
N PHE A 210 17.79 51.56 6.45
CA PHE A 210 18.46 50.26 6.37
C PHE A 210 17.59 49.18 5.71
N ASN A 211 16.28 49.17 5.97
CA ASN A 211 15.36 48.25 5.28
C ASN A 211 15.23 48.57 3.78
N ALA A 212 15.39 49.83 3.38
CA ALA A 212 15.41 50.22 1.98
C ALA A 212 16.72 49.80 1.30
N GLU A 213 17.86 49.92 1.99
CA GLU A 213 19.16 49.42 1.52
C GLU A 213 19.09 47.91 1.25
N THR A 214 18.55 47.13 2.20
CA THR A 214 18.40 45.68 2.02
C THR A 214 17.39 45.31 0.94
N LEU A 215 16.30 46.08 0.78
CA LEU A 215 15.36 45.87 -0.33
C LEU A 215 16.02 46.11 -1.69
N ILE A 216 16.79 47.19 -1.84
CA ILE A 216 17.49 47.50 -3.11
C ILE A 216 18.51 46.40 -3.43
N VAL A 217 19.27 45.95 -2.44
CA VAL A 217 20.21 44.84 -2.59
C VAL A 217 19.49 43.54 -2.99
N GLY A 218 18.38 43.22 -2.34
CA GLY A 218 17.59 42.02 -2.65
C GLY A 218 16.99 42.05 -4.06
N LEU A 219 16.40 43.18 -4.48
CA LEU A 219 15.90 43.35 -5.85
C LEU A 219 17.02 43.29 -6.88
N GLY A 220 18.15 43.97 -6.64
CA GLY A 220 19.30 43.96 -7.54
C GLY A 220 19.91 42.57 -7.68
N ALA A 221 20.10 41.85 -6.57
CA ALA A 221 20.59 40.48 -6.57
C ALA A 221 19.62 39.53 -7.28
N GLY A 222 18.31 39.66 -7.05
CA GLY A 222 17.29 38.89 -7.74
C GLY A 222 17.33 39.08 -9.25
N VAL A 223 17.35 40.34 -9.72
CA VAL A 223 17.43 40.66 -11.16
C VAL A 223 18.73 40.13 -11.77
N LEU A 224 19.87 40.32 -11.09
CA LEU A 224 21.15 39.77 -11.54
C LEU A 224 21.12 38.24 -11.61
N GLY A 225 20.48 37.58 -10.65
CA GLY A 225 20.26 36.13 -10.66
C GLY A 225 19.53 35.68 -11.93
N ILE A 226 18.43 36.36 -12.29
CA ILE A 226 17.69 36.06 -13.52
C ILE A 226 18.57 36.26 -14.77
N VAL A 227 19.30 37.38 -14.85
CA VAL A 227 20.20 37.64 -15.97
C VAL A 227 21.24 36.53 -16.12
N VAL A 228 21.85 36.11 -15.01
CA VAL A 228 22.83 35.01 -15.01
C VAL A 228 22.18 33.69 -15.45
N THR A 229 20.98 33.37 -14.96
CA THR A 229 20.24 32.17 -15.39
C THR A 229 19.96 32.18 -16.89
N LEU A 230 19.53 33.32 -17.44
CA LEU A 230 19.27 33.46 -18.88
C LEU A 230 20.54 33.27 -19.71
N LEU A 231 21.68 33.78 -19.24
CA LEU A 231 22.97 33.57 -19.89
C LEU A 231 23.42 32.11 -19.82
N LEU A 232 23.22 31.44 -18.68
CA LEU A 232 23.56 30.03 -18.49
C LEU A 232 22.68 29.08 -19.31
N ASN A 233 21.42 29.46 -19.57
CA ASN A 233 20.53 28.66 -20.42
C ASN A 233 21.10 28.47 -21.84
N ILE A 234 21.92 29.38 -22.35
CA ILE A 234 22.50 29.27 -23.71
C ILE A 234 23.41 28.04 -23.84
N PRO A 235 24.50 27.90 -23.07
CA PRO A 235 25.36 26.71 -23.15
C PRO A 235 24.64 25.44 -22.67
N ILE A 236 23.72 25.54 -21.71
CA ILE A 236 22.94 24.39 -21.24
C ILE A 236 22.06 23.85 -22.37
N ASN A 237 21.32 24.71 -23.06
CA ASN A 237 20.51 24.29 -24.21
C ASN A 237 21.36 23.73 -25.34
N ALA A 238 22.51 24.33 -25.63
CA ALA A 238 23.44 23.80 -26.62
C ALA A 238 23.89 22.37 -26.27
N ALA A 239 24.20 22.11 -24.99
CA ALA A 239 24.57 20.77 -24.52
C ALA A 239 23.38 19.79 -24.60
N ILE A 240 22.18 20.22 -24.20
CA ILE A 240 20.97 19.39 -24.29
C ILE A 240 20.72 18.97 -25.73
N HIS A 241 20.70 19.92 -26.67
CA HIS A 241 20.45 19.65 -28.08
C HIS A 241 21.53 18.73 -28.69
N ALA A 242 22.79 18.86 -28.26
CA ALA A 242 23.87 17.98 -28.71
C ALA A 242 23.73 16.53 -28.24
N VAL A 243 23.18 16.31 -27.04
CA VAL A 243 23.02 14.98 -26.45
C VAL A 243 21.72 14.31 -26.90
N THR A 244 20.62 15.06 -26.99
CA THR A 244 19.29 14.50 -27.29
C THR A 244 18.95 14.51 -28.77
N GLY A 245 19.57 15.37 -29.57
CA GLY A 245 19.21 15.59 -30.97
C GLY A 245 17.82 16.23 -31.17
N LEU A 246 17.12 16.57 -30.09
CA LEU A 246 15.79 17.15 -30.11
C LEU A 246 15.90 18.66 -29.91
N THR A 247 15.56 19.43 -30.94
CA THR A 247 15.54 20.90 -30.89
C THR A 247 14.36 21.47 -30.11
N GLU A 248 13.31 20.67 -29.86
CA GLU A 248 12.12 21.11 -29.14
C GLU A 248 12.25 21.03 -27.61
N LEU A 249 13.25 20.30 -27.10
CA LEU A 249 13.51 20.21 -25.68
C LEU A 249 14.55 21.26 -25.26
N SER A 250 14.08 22.37 -24.70
CA SER A 250 14.94 23.45 -24.20
C SER A 250 14.64 23.77 -22.74
N ALA A 251 15.69 23.98 -21.95
CA ALA A 251 15.62 24.64 -20.66
C ALA A 251 15.24 26.11 -20.87
N ALA A 252 14.08 26.48 -20.35
CA ALA A 252 13.58 27.86 -20.39
C ALA A 252 13.17 28.29 -18.98
N LEU A 253 13.40 29.57 -18.68
CA LEU A 253 12.90 30.20 -17.47
C LEU A 253 11.58 30.92 -17.81
N PRO A 254 10.43 30.47 -17.29
CA PRO A 254 9.17 31.17 -17.51
C PRO A 254 9.23 32.59 -16.90
N PRO A 255 8.74 33.64 -17.59
CA PRO A 255 8.79 35.01 -17.08
C PRO A 255 8.13 35.17 -15.70
N VAL A 256 7.01 34.47 -15.48
CA VAL A 256 6.30 34.44 -14.19
C VAL A 256 7.16 33.81 -13.10
N GLY A 257 7.85 32.70 -13.41
CA GLY A 257 8.78 32.06 -12.48
C GLY A 257 9.95 32.98 -12.11
N GLY A 258 10.52 33.69 -13.10
CA GLY A 258 11.54 34.70 -12.87
C GLY A 258 11.08 35.82 -11.92
N ALA A 259 9.88 36.35 -12.13
CA ALA A 259 9.31 37.39 -11.26
C ALA A 259 9.12 36.88 -9.80
N ILE A 260 8.65 35.65 -9.64
CA ILE A 260 8.49 35.01 -8.32
C ILE A 260 9.85 34.87 -7.62
N LEU A 261 10.90 34.45 -8.33
CA LEU A 261 12.24 34.31 -7.75
C LEU A 261 12.81 35.66 -7.29
N VAL A 262 12.60 36.74 -8.06
CA VAL A 262 13.00 38.09 -7.64
C VAL A 262 12.25 38.53 -6.38
N ALA A 263 10.94 38.27 -6.32
CA ALA A 263 10.14 38.58 -5.14
C ALA A 263 10.61 37.80 -3.91
N ILE A 264 10.89 36.49 -4.05
CA ILE A 264 11.44 35.65 -2.99
C ILE A 264 12.79 36.20 -2.50
N SER A 265 13.69 36.56 -3.43
CA SER A 265 14.98 37.15 -3.11
C SER A 265 14.82 38.42 -2.27
N ALA A 266 13.99 39.37 -2.72
CA ALA A 266 13.74 40.61 -2.00
C ALA A 266 13.15 40.37 -0.59
N ILE A 267 12.17 39.46 -0.46
CA ILE A 267 11.56 39.13 0.83
C ILE A 267 12.61 38.57 1.79
N LEU A 268 13.44 37.63 1.34
CA LEU A 268 14.46 37.00 2.19
C LEU A 268 15.52 37.98 2.64
N THR A 269 16.00 38.85 1.74
CA THR A 269 16.99 39.89 2.09
C THR A 269 16.42 40.88 3.10
N ILE A 270 15.15 41.29 2.95
CA ILE A 270 14.47 42.13 3.94
C ILE A 270 14.40 41.41 5.29
N LEU A 271 13.90 40.17 5.30
CA LEU A 271 13.76 39.39 6.54
C LEU A 271 15.11 39.23 7.28
N ALA A 272 16.19 38.97 6.54
CA ALA A 272 17.55 38.93 7.08
C ALA A 272 18.00 40.29 7.66
N GLY A 273 17.64 41.39 6.99
CA GLY A 273 17.99 42.76 7.37
C GLY A 273 17.19 43.34 8.54
N LEU A 274 16.02 42.78 8.86
CA LEU A 274 15.12 43.34 9.89
C LEU A 274 15.76 43.36 11.29
N ILE A 275 16.53 42.34 11.64
CA ILE A 275 17.19 42.23 12.94
C ILE A 275 18.27 43.33 13.10
N PRO A 276 19.27 43.45 12.20
CA PRO A 276 20.29 44.50 12.31
C PRO A 276 19.70 45.91 12.17
N ALA A 277 18.70 46.13 11.31
CA ALA A 277 18.04 47.44 11.18
C ALA A 277 17.37 47.88 12.50
N ARG A 278 16.75 46.94 13.23
CA ARG A 278 16.18 47.21 14.56
C ARG A 278 17.25 47.51 15.61
N LEU A 279 18.41 46.84 15.53
CA LEU A 279 19.53 47.11 16.43
C LEU A 279 20.12 48.51 16.17
N ALA A 280 20.29 48.90 14.90
CA ALA A 280 20.72 50.24 14.48
C ALA A 280 19.83 51.33 15.08
N ALA A 281 18.51 51.18 14.94
CA ALA A 281 17.51 52.12 15.40
C ALA A 281 17.46 52.29 16.93
N LYS A 282 17.97 51.31 17.69
CA LYS A 282 17.99 51.33 19.16
C LYS A 282 19.28 51.92 19.75
N LYS A 283 20.31 52.20 18.94
CA LYS A 283 21.55 52.82 19.41
C LYS A 283 21.29 54.20 20.03
N ASP A 284 21.94 54.47 21.17
CA ASP A 284 21.82 55.74 21.86
C ASP A 284 22.68 56.81 21.15
N PRO A 285 22.10 57.97 20.76
CA PRO A 285 22.87 59.04 20.11
C PRO A 285 24.01 59.59 20.97
N VAL A 286 23.89 59.57 22.31
CA VAL A 286 24.94 60.06 23.21
C VAL A 286 26.13 59.10 23.24
N GLU A 287 25.88 57.79 23.27
CA GLU A 287 26.95 56.78 23.19
C GLU A 287 27.59 56.74 21.79
N ALA A 288 26.79 56.92 20.74
CA ALA A 288 27.27 56.93 19.35
C ALA A 288 28.19 58.14 19.03
N LEU A 289 28.04 59.26 19.74
CA LEU A 289 28.89 60.45 19.59
C LEU A 289 30.08 60.47 20.56
N ARG A 290 30.02 59.70 21.66
CA ARG A 290 31.10 59.58 22.67
C ARG A 290 32.08 58.44 22.38
N SER A 291 31.75 57.54 21.46
CA SER A 291 32.67 56.54 20.95
C SER A 291 33.65 57.22 19.99
N GLU A 292 34.96 57.06 20.26
CA GLU A 292 36.11 57.75 19.64
C GLU A 292 35.93 58.15 18.17
#